data_AF-A0A8D8XHT1-F1
#
_entry.id   AF-A0A8D8XHT1-F1
#
_cell.length_a   1.000
_cell.length_b   1.000
_cell.length_c   1.000
_cell.angle_alpha   90.00
_cell.angle_beta   90.00
_cell.angle_gamma   90.00
#
_symmetry.space_group_name_H-M   'P 1'
#
loop_
_entity.id
_entity.type
_entity.pdbx_description
1 polymer ?
#
loop_
_entity_poly.entity_id
_entity_poly.type
_entity_poly.pdbx_seq_one_letter_code
_entity_poly.pdbx_strand_id
1 'polypeptide(L)'
;MLNHVLNSIAVIFILCIRVEDVILAEIHVGSAINIFSRYGYLSLSMRVIPRNDSDPSWIIREPSADIFSNISVKQSVKRSVATNQVFTGDFHMEFCDNVKQLLQAYFRDFYLERLDKPWQAFTGSWTRGVLARYFGINVTYVTGDHSYVLIRVARHRTMAKIGDDSTELRPDQITLHDVVARQANLVDPGDTSSVIEFVKSFGSHYISSYVTGNSLYQVFVYSPSVYKKIKERLKQ
;
A
#
# COMPACT_ATOMS: atom_id res chain seq x y z
N MET A 1 -52.24 15.12 11.63
CA MET A 1 -51.03 15.77 12.17
C MET A 1 -50.01 14.80 12.78
N LEU A 2 -50.37 13.57 13.15
CA LEU A 2 -49.42 12.61 13.76
C LEU A 2 -48.46 11.92 12.77
N ASN A 3 -48.83 11.82 11.48
CA ASN A 3 -48.01 11.16 10.45
C ASN A 3 -46.83 12.01 9.92
N HIS A 4 -46.82 13.33 10.13
CA HIS A 4 -45.70 14.18 9.70
C HIS A 4 -44.54 14.20 10.71
N VAL A 5 -44.79 13.86 11.97
CA VAL A 5 -43.74 13.82 13.01
C VAL A 5 -42.92 12.53 12.92
N LEU A 6 -43.55 11.40 12.58
CA LEU A 6 -42.86 10.11 12.39
C LEU A 6 -41.91 10.09 11.18
N ASN A 7 -42.28 10.76 10.07
CA ASN A 7 -41.39 10.84 8.91
C ASN A 7 -40.16 11.72 9.13
N SER A 8 -40.26 12.76 9.97
CA SER A 8 -39.11 13.61 10.30
C SER A 8 -38.10 12.91 11.21
N ILE A 9 -38.57 12.01 12.10
CA ILE A 9 -37.69 11.21 12.97
C ILE A 9 -36.99 10.09 12.17
N ALA A 10 -37.68 9.47 11.20
CA ALA A 10 -37.08 8.47 10.32
C ALA A 10 -36.02 9.07 9.38
N VAL A 11 -36.20 10.31 8.93
CA VAL A 11 -35.21 11.02 8.08
C VAL A 11 -33.99 11.49 8.88
N ILE A 12 -34.15 11.79 10.18
CA ILE A 12 -33.01 12.11 11.05
C ILE A 12 -32.20 10.85 11.41
N PHE A 13 -32.81 9.66 11.42
CA PHE A 13 -32.10 8.41 11.71
C PHE A 13 -31.30 7.82 10.52
N ILE A 14 -31.52 8.28 9.28
CA ILE A 14 -30.80 7.80 8.09
C ILE A 14 -29.59 8.66 7.73
N LEU A 15 -29.41 9.83 8.38
CA LEU A 15 -28.24 10.69 8.19
C LEU A 15 -27.21 10.62 9.33
N CYS A 16 -27.28 9.60 10.18
CA CYS A 16 -26.12 9.17 10.95
C CYS A 16 -25.31 8.19 10.10
N ILE A 17 -24.74 8.68 8.99
CA ILE A 17 -23.50 8.07 8.49
C ILE A 17 -22.54 8.25 9.65
N ARG A 18 -22.36 7.19 10.45
CA ARG A 18 -21.19 7.06 11.28
C ARG A 18 -20.02 7.13 10.31
N VAL A 19 -19.47 8.32 10.14
CA VAL A 19 -18.06 8.46 9.87
C VAL A 19 -17.43 7.96 11.16
N GLU A 20 -17.35 6.63 11.28
CA GLU A 20 -16.33 6.05 12.15
C GLU A 20 -15.05 6.60 11.57
N ASP A 21 -14.48 7.59 12.27
CA ASP A 21 -13.08 7.89 12.18
C ASP A 21 -12.38 6.58 12.58
N VAL A 22 -12.18 5.71 11.60
CA VAL A 22 -11.31 4.56 11.72
C VAL A 22 -9.98 5.16 12.16
N ILE A 23 -9.60 4.89 13.40
CA ILE A 23 -8.27 5.17 13.90
C ILE A 23 -7.34 4.44 12.95
N LEU A 24 -6.74 5.20 12.04
CA LEU A 24 -5.84 4.67 11.03
C LEU A 24 -4.61 4.16 11.77
N ALA A 25 -4.15 2.93 11.49
CA ALA A 25 -2.93 2.43 12.11
C ALA A 25 -1.79 3.44 11.96
N GLU A 26 -1.11 3.69 13.07
CA GLU A 26 0.05 4.56 13.12
C GLU A 26 1.24 3.84 12.47
N ILE A 27 1.56 4.24 11.25
CA ILE A 27 2.76 3.76 10.55
C ILE A 27 3.91 4.64 11.00
N HIS A 28 4.87 4.04 11.70
CA HIS A 28 6.04 4.75 12.20
C HIS A 28 7.12 4.82 11.12
N VAL A 29 7.27 6.00 10.54
CA VAL A 29 8.34 6.31 9.59
C VAL A 29 9.67 6.30 10.34
N GLY A 30 10.68 5.64 9.77
CA GLY A 30 11.99 5.42 10.40
C GLY A 30 12.10 4.12 11.21
N SER A 31 10.99 3.51 11.59
CA SER A 31 11.02 2.19 12.22
C SER A 31 11.31 1.11 11.18
N ALA A 32 12.06 0.10 11.61
CA ALA A 32 12.48 -1.04 10.83
C ALA A 32 11.53 -2.23 10.94
N ILE A 33 11.37 -2.97 9.86
CA ILE A 33 10.56 -4.18 9.73
C ILE A 33 11.36 -5.29 9.04
N ASN A 34 11.08 -6.54 9.42
CA ASN A 34 11.65 -7.69 8.74
C ASN A 34 10.72 -8.13 7.59
N ILE A 35 11.11 -7.82 6.35
CA ILE A 35 10.34 -8.24 5.18
C ILE A 35 10.81 -9.58 4.60
N PHE A 36 12.03 -10.04 4.96
CA PHE A 36 12.59 -11.28 4.42
C PHE A 36 11.86 -12.51 4.94
N SER A 37 11.40 -12.48 6.19
CA SER A 37 10.56 -13.52 6.79
C SER A 37 9.26 -13.76 6.02
N ARG A 38 8.85 -12.80 5.16
CA ARG A 38 7.57 -12.79 4.44
C ARG A 38 7.71 -12.58 2.94
N TYR A 39 8.91 -12.68 2.37
CA TYR A 39 9.11 -12.44 0.94
C TYR A 39 8.27 -13.39 0.08
N GLY A 40 7.46 -12.84 -0.83
CA GLY A 40 6.48 -13.57 -1.65
C GLY A 40 5.08 -13.68 -1.02
N TYR A 41 4.96 -13.37 0.27
CA TYR A 41 3.71 -13.39 1.04
C TYR A 41 3.56 -12.14 1.93
N LEU A 42 4.23 -11.04 1.58
CA LEU A 42 4.14 -9.77 2.32
C LEU A 42 2.73 -9.22 2.39
N SER A 43 1.87 -9.59 1.44
CA SER A 43 0.46 -9.21 1.47
C SER A 43 -0.24 -9.71 2.75
N LEU A 44 0.25 -10.75 3.43
CA LEU A 44 -0.29 -11.19 4.72
C LEU A 44 -0.03 -10.18 5.84
N SER A 45 1.08 -9.47 5.77
CA SER A 45 1.55 -8.58 6.84
C SER A 45 1.48 -7.10 6.48
N MET A 46 1.32 -6.76 5.20
CA MET A 46 1.09 -5.41 4.70
C MET A 46 -0.21 -5.39 3.91
N ARG A 47 -1.12 -4.49 4.27
CA ARG A 47 -2.42 -4.38 3.64
C ARG A 47 -2.32 -3.69 2.29
N VAL A 48 -2.14 -4.49 1.25
CA VAL A 48 -1.99 -4.04 -0.15
C VAL A 48 -3.17 -4.40 -1.04
N ILE A 49 -4.10 -5.21 -0.54
CA ILE A 49 -5.33 -5.61 -1.23
C ILE A 49 -6.52 -5.38 -0.30
N PRO A 50 -7.69 -4.95 -0.81
CA PRO A 50 -8.91 -4.89 -0.03
C PRO A 50 -9.25 -6.27 0.55
N ARG A 51 -9.43 -6.33 1.86
CA ARG A 51 -9.84 -7.55 2.58
C ARG A 51 -11.09 -7.27 3.38
N ASN A 52 -11.93 -8.29 3.48
CA ASN A 52 -13.04 -8.33 4.43
C ASN A 52 -12.51 -8.81 5.80
N ASP A 53 -11.62 -8.01 6.38
CA ASP A 53 -11.03 -8.30 7.70
C ASP A 53 -11.92 -7.75 8.81
N SER A 54 -11.97 -8.45 9.95
CA SER A 54 -12.73 -8.00 11.13
C SER A 54 -12.16 -6.74 11.77
N ASP A 55 -10.86 -6.49 11.60
CA ASP A 55 -10.18 -5.28 12.04
C ASP A 55 -9.77 -4.46 10.80
N PRO A 56 -10.41 -3.30 10.56
CA PRO A 56 -10.08 -2.45 9.42
C PRO A 56 -8.94 -1.47 9.71
N SER A 57 -8.42 -1.40 10.94
CA SER A 57 -7.47 -0.35 11.35
C SER A 57 -6.03 -0.64 10.92
N TRP A 58 -5.62 -1.90 10.88
CA TRP A 58 -4.23 -2.30 10.60
C TRP A 58 -3.81 -2.01 9.14
N ILE A 59 -2.54 -1.62 8.98
CA ILE A 59 -1.88 -1.47 7.67
C ILE A 59 -0.63 -2.36 7.59
N ILE A 60 0.18 -2.41 8.65
CA ILE A 60 1.34 -3.29 8.77
C ILE A 60 1.19 -4.10 10.06
N ARG A 61 1.39 -5.42 9.99
CA ARG A 61 1.35 -6.36 11.13
C ARG A 61 2.72 -6.88 11.54
N GLU A 62 3.74 -6.71 10.70
CA GLU A 62 5.10 -7.09 11.11
C GLU A 62 5.51 -6.24 12.31
N PRO A 63 6.16 -6.84 13.32
CA PRO A 63 6.76 -6.09 14.41
C PRO A 63 7.73 -5.04 13.87
N SER A 64 7.66 -3.83 14.43
CA SER A 64 8.58 -2.75 14.10
C SER A 64 9.61 -2.54 15.21
N ALA A 65 10.83 -2.17 14.84
CA ALA A 65 11.89 -1.78 15.76
C ALA A 65 12.35 -0.35 15.47
N ASP A 66 12.50 0.47 16.51
CA ASP A 66 13.04 1.82 16.35
C ASP A 66 14.55 1.75 16.24
N ILE A 67 15.08 2.06 15.06
CA ILE A 67 16.51 1.90 14.77
C ILE A 67 17.28 3.22 14.76
N PHE A 68 16.58 4.33 14.55
CA PHE A 68 17.17 5.66 14.46
C PHE A 68 16.75 6.53 15.65
N SER A 69 17.73 7.21 16.22
CA SER A 69 17.54 8.36 17.10
C SER A 69 17.56 9.65 16.29
N ASN A 70 16.70 10.61 16.66
CA ASN A 70 16.68 11.97 16.12
C ASN A 70 16.41 12.07 14.61
N ILE A 71 15.35 11.41 14.13
CA ILE A 71 14.88 11.58 12.76
C ILE A 71 13.92 12.76 12.64
N SER A 72 14.08 13.56 11.58
CA SER A 72 13.08 14.53 11.18
C SER A 72 12.04 13.85 10.30
N VAL A 73 10.76 13.90 10.69
CA VAL A 73 9.65 13.34 9.93
C VAL A 73 8.73 14.46 9.47
N LYS A 74 8.56 14.57 8.15
CA LYS A 74 7.55 15.45 7.57
C LYS A 74 6.27 14.66 7.39
N GLN A 75 5.24 15.00 8.16
CA GLN A 75 3.92 14.40 8.06
C GLN A 75 2.92 15.44 7.57
N SER A 76 2.13 15.08 6.56
CA SER A 76 0.97 15.89 6.16
C SER A 76 -0.30 15.06 6.22
N VAL A 77 -1.33 15.65 6.82
CA VAL A 77 -2.68 15.10 6.89
C VAL A 77 -3.59 16.04 6.12
N LYS A 78 -4.14 15.58 5.00
CA LYS A 78 -5.14 16.35 4.23
C LYS A 78 -6.46 16.36 5.01
N ARG A 79 -6.65 17.35 5.87
CA ARG A 79 -7.94 17.61 6.54
C ARG A 79 -8.88 18.37 5.59
N SER A 80 -10.01 17.73 5.28
CA SER A 80 -11.19 18.24 4.55
C SER A 80 -10.97 18.91 3.18
N VAL A 81 -11.69 18.40 2.18
CA VAL A 81 -11.85 19.04 0.86
C VAL A 81 -12.73 20.29 1.05
N ALA A 82 -12.34 21.41 0.43
CA ALA A 82 -13.14 22.63 0.40
C ALA A 82 -14.55 22.35 -0.14
N THR A 83 -15.55 23.08 0.36
CA THR A 83 -16.99 22.82 0.24
C THR A 83 -17.58 22.69 -1.18
N ASN A 84 -16.79 22.90 -2.25
CA ASN A 84 -17.24 22.87 -3.64
C ASN A 84 -16.48 21.90 -4.59
N GLN A 85 -15.61 21.02 -4.08
CA GLN A 85 -15.00 19.95 -4.90
C GLN A 85 -15.59 18.58 -4.55
N VAL A 86 -16.30 17.97 -5.52
CA VAL A 86 -16.93 16.64 -5.36
C VAL A 86 -15.88 15.53 -5.20
N PHE A 87 -14.69 15.69 -5.80
CA PHE A 87 -13.57 14.76 -5.66
C PHE A 87 -12.23 15.47 -5.95
N THR A 88 -11.29 15.36 -5.02
CA THR A 88 -9.88 15.78 -5.19
C THR A 88 -9.01 14.54 -4.99
N GLY A 89 -9.00 13.65 -5.98
CA GLY A 89 -8.21 12.44 -5.92
C GLY A 89 -7.57 12.10 -7.24
N ASP A 90 -6.83 11.01 -7.22
CA ASP A 90 -5.93 10.59 -8.28
C ASP A 90 -6.61 9.50 -9.11
N PHE A 91 -6.77 9.74 -10.41
CA PHE A 91 -7.37 8.80 -11.36
C PHE A 91 -6.30 8.31 -12.32
N HIS A 92 -6.09 6.99 -12.35
CA HIS A 92 -5.19 6.34 -13.30
C HIS A 92 -5.92 5.26 -14.07
N MET A 93 -5.61 5.17 -15.36
CA MET A 93 -6.04 4.09 -16.23
C MET A 93 -4.80 3.45 -16.86
N GLU A 94 -4.60 2.16 -16.62
CA GLU A 94 -3.40 1.43 -17.01
C GLU A 94 -3.72 0.29 -17.97
N PHE A 95 -3.10 0.34 -19.14
CA PHE A 95 -3.25 -0.65 -20.20
C PHE A 95 -2.19 -1.74 -20.04
N CYS A 96 -2.63 -2.93 -19.65
CA CYS A 96 -1.76 -4.07 -19.34
C CYS A 96 -1.95 -5.20 -20.35
N ASP A 97 -0.93 -5.52 -21.13
CA ASP A 97 -1.02 -6.55 -22.19
C ASP A 97 -1.15 -7.97 -21.61
N ASN A 98 -0.74 -8.20 -20.36
CA ASN A 98 -0.81 -9.48 -19.66
C ASN A 98 -0.84 -9.31 -18.13
N VAL A 99 -1.00 -10.42 -17.38
CA VAL A 99 -1.07 -10.41 -15.90
C VAL A 99 0.17 -9.80 -15.25
N LYS A 100 1.36 -10.03 -15.80
CA LYS A 100 2.60 -9.47 -15.24
C LYS A 100 2.56 -7.94 -15.29
N GLN A 101 2.12 -7.36 -16.41
CA GLN A 101 1.94 -5.91 -16.52
C GLN A 101 0.83 -5.40 -15.59
N LEU A 102 -0.25 -6.18 -15.39
CA LEU A 102 -1.30 -5.84 -14.41
C LEU A 102 -0.75 -5.74 -12.98
N LEU A 103 0.07 -6.71 -12.57
CA LEU A 103 0.75 -6.68 -11.27
C LEU A 103 1.71 -5.49 -11.15
N GLN A 104 2.48 -5.20 -12.20
CA GLN A 104 3.36 -4.04 -12.24
C GLN A 104 2.59 -2.72 -12.11
N ALA A 105 1.45 -2.58 -12.80
CA ALA A 105 0.60 -1.40 -12.72
C ALA A 105 -0.04 -1.24 -11.34
N TYR A 106 -0.55 -2.33 -10.75
CA TYR A 106 -1.17 -2.30 -9.42
C TYR A 106 -0.16 -1.90 -8.33
N PHE A 107 1.05 -2.45 -8.38
CA PHE A 107 2.08 -2.22 -7.36
C PHE A 107 3.06 -1.10 -7.72
N ARG A 108 2.74 -0.23 -8.68
CA ARG A 108 3.67 0.80 -9.18
C ARG A 108 4.20 1.72 -8.08
N ASP A 109 3.33 2.11 -7.13
CA ASP A 109 3.70 3.02 -6.06
C ASP A 109 4.38 2.32 -4.88
N PHE A 110 4.62 1.01 -4.97
CA PHE A 110 5.35 0.26 -3.97
C PHE A 110 6.83 0.22 -4.34
N TYR A 111 7.67 0.69 -3.43
CA TYR A 111 9.11 0.63 -3.57
C TYR A 111 9.70 -0.12 -2.39
N LEU A 112 10.52 -1.13 -2.69
CA LEU A 112 11.32 -1.85 -1.72
C LEU A 112 12.76 -1.80 -2.23
N GLU A 113 13.68 -1.41 -1.35
CA GLU A 113 15.09 -1.30 -1.71
C GLU A 113 15.61 -2.64 -2.27
N ARG A 114 16.45 -2.56 -3.32
CA ARG A 114 17.07 -3.73 -3.98
C ARG A 114 16.08 -4.70 -4.65
N LEU A 115 14.83 -4.29 -4.88
CA LEU A 115 13.85 -5.07 -5.65
C LEU A 115 13.39 -4.34 -6.92
N ASP A 116 13.83 -4.83 -8.08
CA ASP A 116 13.39 -4.33 -9.39
C ASP A 116 11.90 -4.57 -9.67
N LYS A 117 11.32 -5.57 -8.99
CA LYS A 117 9.94 -6.02 -9.17
C LYS A 117 9.23 -6.10 -7.82
N PRO A 118 8.87 -4.96 -7.21
CA PRO A 118 8.26 -4.91 -5.88
C PRO A 118 7.03 -5.82 -5.72
N TRP A 119 6.23 -5.97 -6.77
CA TRP A 119 5.06 -6.86 -6.80
C TRP A 119 5.39 -8.34 -6.46
N GLN A 120 6.60 -8.83 -6.75
CA GLN A 120 6.98 -10.21 -6.44
C GLN A 120 7.01 -10.47 -4.94
N ALA A 121 7.39 -9.47 -4.15
CA ALA A 121 7.46 -9.59 -2.69
C ALA A 121 6.07 -9.81 -2.05
N PHE A 122 5.00 -9.38 -2.72
CA PHE A 122 3.63 -9.54 -2.24
C PHE A 122 2.89 -10.76 -2.81
N THR A 123 3.23 -11.14 -4.04
CA THR A 123 2.39 -12.01 -4.88
C THR A 123 2.98 -13.39 -5.16
N GLY A 124 4.22 -13.66 -4.76
CA GLY A 124 4.88 -14.96 -5.01
C GLY A 124 4.10 -16.18 -4.50
N SER A 125 3.30 -16.02 -3.45
CA SER A 125 2.43 -17.05 -2.86
C SER A 125 1.00 -17.08 -3.42
N TRP A 126 0.63 -16.13 -4.29
CA TRP A 126 -0.73 -16.04 -4.79
C TRP A 126 -0.99 -17.12 -5.85
N THR A 127 -1.95 -17.98 -5.57
CA THR A 127 -2.50 -18.87 -6.60
C THR A 127 -3.32 -18.07 -7.60
N ARG A 128 -3.61 -18.68 -8.77
CA ARG A 128 -4.49 -18.08 -9.79
C ARG A 128 -5.86 -17.68 -9.21
N GLY A 129 -6.42 -18.51 -8.34
CA GLY A 129 -7.70 -18.22 -7.69
C GLY A 129 -7.63 -17.04 -6.72
N VAL A 130 -6.51 -16.91 -5.97
CA VAL A 130 -6.28 -15.74 -5.09
C VAL A 130 -6.15 -14.47 -5.92
N LEU A 131 -5.35 -14.50 -7.00
CA LEU A 131 -5.18 -13.38 -7.91
C LEU A 131 -6.52 -12.94 -8.52
N ALA A 132 -7.29 -13.89 -9.06
CA ALA A 132 -8.59 -13.64 -9.66
C ALA A 132 -9.55 -12.95 -8.67
N ARG A 133 -9.63 -13.47 -7.45
CA ARG A 133 -10.45 -12.90 -6.37
C ARG A 133 -10.02 -11.48 -6.00
N TYR A 134 -8.72 -11.25 -5.85
CA TYR A 134 -8.17 -9.94 -5.49
C TYR A 134 -8.40 -8.88 -6.57
N PHE A 135 -8.38 -9.27 -7.84
CA PHE A 135 -8.68 -8.36 -8.95
C PHE A 135 -10.16 -8.33 -9.37
N GLY A 136 -11.02 -9.11 -8.72
CA GLY A 136 -12.46 -9.16 -9.05
C GLY A 136 -12.76 -9.72 -10.43
N ILE A 137 -11.93 -10.64 -10.93
CA ILE A 137 -12.08 -11.28 -12.26
C ILE A 137 -12.32 -12.79 -12.13
N ASN A 138 -12.84 -13.42 -13.18
CA ASN A 138 -12.94 -14.87 -13.22
C ASN A 138 -11.55 -15.52 -13.30
N VAL A 139 -11.34 -16.64 -12.60
CA VAL A 139 -10.06 -17.36 -12.60
C VAL A 139 -9.60 -17.81 -13.99
N THR A 140 -10.54 -18.09 -14.90
CA THR A 140 -10.23 -18.43 -16.30
C THR A 140 -9.49 -17.30 -17.01
N TYR A 141 -9.75 -16.04 -16.65
CA TYR A 141 -9.10 -14.87 -17.21
C TYR A 141 -7.73 -14.56 -16.62
N VAL A 142 -7.24 -15.34 -15.66
CA VAL A 142 -5.85 -15.22 -15.16
C VAL A 142 -4.86 -15.95 -16.07
N THR A 143 -5.37 -16.87 -16.91
CA THR A 143 -4.57 -17.70 -17.81
C THR A 143 -5.03 -17.53 -19.24
N GLY A 144 -4.10 -17.68 -20.19
CA GLY A 144 -4.40 -17.50 -21.61
C GLY A 144 -4.08 -16.10 -22.11
N ASP A 145 -4.57 -15.81 -23.31
CA ASP A 145 -4.25 -14.57 -24.03
C ASP A 145 -5.33 -13.51 -23.75
N HIS A 146 -5.17 -12.83 -22.62
CA HIS A 146 -6.05 -11.76 -22.17
C HIS A 146 -5.25 -10.50 -21.84
N SER A 147 -5.86 -9.36 -22.13
CA SER A 147 -5.33 -8.05 -21.79
C SER A 147 -6.26 -7.38 -20.78
N TYR A 148 -5.69 -6.48 -19.97
CA TYR A 148 -6.36 -5.90 -18.83
C TYR A 148 -6.29 -4.38 -18.89
N VAL A 149 -7.34 -3.73 -18.43
CA VAL A 149 -7.33 -2.30 -18.09
C VAL A 149 -7.55 -2.18 -16.60
N LEU A 150 -6.56 -1.64 -15.88
CA LEU A 150 -6.67 -1.34 -14.46
C LEU A 150 -7.07 0.12 -14.31
N ILE A 151 -8.22 0.36 -13.68
CA ILE A 151 -8.63 1.68 -13.23
C ILE A 151 -8.35 1.79 -11.74
N ARG A 152 -7.67 2.86 -11.35
CA ARG A 152 -7.42 3.22 -9.95
C ARG A 152 -7.97 4.61 -9.68
N VAL A 153 -8.71 4.74 -8.58
CA VAL A 153 -9.18 6.01 -8.04
C VAL A 153 -8.75 6.10 -6.59
N ALA A 154 -7.86 7.04 -6.26
CA ALA A 154 -7.30 7.17 -4.91
C ALA A 154 -7.60 8.53 -4.28
N ARG A 155 -7.90 8.52 -2.98
CA ARG A 155 -8.02 9.72 -2.13
C ARG A 155 -7.03 9.59 -0.98
N HIS A 156 -5.86 10.20 -1.16
CA HIS A 156 -4.81 10.25 -0.14
C HIS A 156 -5.27 11.07 1.08
N ARG A 157 -5.07 10.53 2.27
CA ARG A 157 -5.42 11.15 3.56
C ARG A 157 -4.18 11.59 4.31
N THR A 158 -3.20 10.71 4.41
CA THR A 158 -2.00 10.91 5.20
C THR A 158 -0.78 10.54 4.38
N MET A 159 0.28 11.32 4.50
CA MET A 159 1.60 10.96 4.01
C MET A 159 2.63 11.34 5.05
N ALA A 160 3.69 10.55 5.13
CA ALA A 160 4.85 10.88 5.93
C ALA A 160 6.12 10.42 5.21
N LYS A 161 7.22 11.14 5.43
CA LYS A 161 8.53 10.86 4.85
C LYS A 161 9.63 11.30 5.82
N ILE A 162 10.73 10.55 5.87
CA ILE A 162 11.93 10.99 6.59
C ILE A 162 12.62 12.10 5.80
N GLY A 163 13.00 13.19 6.46
CA GLY A 163 13.67 14.34 5.85
C GLY A 163 12.71 15.35 5.19
N ASP A 164 13.28 16.37 4.54
CA ASP A 164 12.53 17.36 3.74
C ASP A 164 12.61 17.03 2.24
N ASP A 165 11.75 17.65 1.42
CA ASP A 165 11.50 17.33 0.00
C ASP A 165 12.77 17.36 -0.89
N SER A 166 13.86 17.97 -0.41
CA SER A 166 15.12 18.19 -1.12
C SER A 166 16.30 17.32 -0.68
N THR A 167 16.15 16.44 0.31
CA THR A 167 17.29 15.65 0.85
C THR A 167 16.96 14.17 0.92
N GLU A 168 17.64 13.37 0.09
CA GLU A 168 17.86 11.97 0.42
C GLU A 168 18.55 11.91 1.78
N LEU A 169 18.09 10.98 2.62
CA LEU A 169 18.66 10.70 3.93
C LEU A 169 20.17 10.53 3.82
N ARG A 170 20.94 11.55 4.20
CA ARG A 170 22.38 11.45 4.16
C ARG A 170 22.85 10.71 5.42
N PRO A 171 23.81 9.77 5.31
CA PRO A 171 24.29 9.00 6.46
C PRO A 171 24.79 9.84 7.64
N ASP A 172 25.24 11.08 7.40
CA ASP A 172 25.70 12.03 8.42
C ASP A 172 24.57 12.70 9.22
N GLN A 173 23.31 12.55 8.79
CA GLN A 173 22.15 13.17 9.42
C GLN A 173 21.31 12.21 10.29
N ILE A 174 21.71 10.94 10.36
CA ILE A 174 20.96 9.91 11.07
C ILE A 174 21.86 9.22 12.07
N THR A 175 21.41 9.16 13.33
CA THR A 175 22.12 8.45 14.38
C THR A 175 21.37 7.18 14.73
N LEU A 176 22.04 6.03 14.74
CA LEU A 176 21.44 4.79 15.22
C LEU A 176 21.26 4.84 16.74
N HIS A 177 20.22 4.19 17.27
CA HIS A 177 20.17 3.93 18.71
C HIS A 177 21.39 3.10 19.16
N ASP A 178 21.94 3.40 20.35
CA ASP A 178 23.18 2.78 20.85
C ASP A 178 23.16 1.24 20.85
N VAL A 179 22.01 0.63 21.15
CA VAL A 179 21.85 -0.83 21.13
C VAL A 179 21.98 -1.37 19.71
N VAL A 180 21.37 -0.69 18.74
CA VAL A 180 21.40 -1.05 17.32
C VAL A 180 22.79 -0.86 16.75
N ALA A 181 23.44 0.27 17.05
CA ALA A 181 24.80 0.57 16.61
C ALA A 181 25.81 -0.49 17.11
N ARG A 182 25.71 -0.86 18.39
CA ARG A 182 26.57 -1.92 18.97
C ARG A 182 26.36 -3.26 18.30
N GLN A 183 25.10 -3.66 18.07
CA GLN A 183 24.80 -4.93 17.41
C GLN A 183 25.21 -4.92 15.94
N ALA A 184 25.02 -3.80 15.23
CA ALA A 184 25.46 -3.65 13.85
C ALA A 184 26.98 -3.82 13.69
N ASN A 185 27.78 -3.32 14.65
CA ASN A 185 29.23 -3.49 14.66
C ASN A 185 29.68 -4.95 14.90
N LEU A 186 28.79 -5.82 15.37
CA LEU A 186 29.06 -7.25 15.57
C LEU A 186 28.65 -8.10 14.36
N VAL A 187 28.00 -7.51 13.36
CA VAL A 187 27.58 -8.23 12.15
C VAL A 187 28.79 -8.43 11.25
N ASP A 188 29.08 -9.69 10.91
CA ASP A 188 30.02 -10.06 9.86
C ASP A 188 29.24 -10.41 8.60
N PRO A 189 29.34 -9.62 7.50
CA PRO A 189 28.67 -9.92 6.24
C PRO A 189 29.02 -11.29 5.64
N GLY A 190 30.17 -11.87 6.01
CA GLY A 190 30.57 -13.23 5.61
C GLY A 190 29.91 -14.34 6.44
N ASP A 191 29.42 -14.02 7.65
CA ASP A 191 28.71 -14.97 8.50
C ASP A 191 27.20 -14.76 8.41
N THR A 192 26.55 -15.69 7.71
CA THR A 192 25.09 -15.73 7.55
C THR A 192 24.35 -15.77 8.89
N SER A 193 24.91 -16.39 9.93
CA SER A 193 24.25 -16.48 11.24
C SER A 193 24.14 -15.11 11.89
N SER A 194 25.26 -14.37 11.95
CA SER A 194 25.28 -13.01 12.50
C SER A 194 24.31 -12.06 11.79
N VAL A 195 24.25 -12.14 10.45
CA VAL A 195 23.32 -11.32 9.63
C VAL A 195 21.86 -11.67 9.92
N ILE A 196 21.53 -12.96 9.97
CA ILE A 196 20.16 -13.40 10.26
C ILE A 196 19.73 -13.00 11.67
N GLU A 197 20.63 -13.09 12.66
CA GLU A 197 20.35 -12.68 14.03
C GLU A 197 20.06 -11.18 14.14
N PHE A 198 20.86 -10.34 13.47
CA PHE A 198 20.60 -8.91 13.38
C PHE A 198 19.25 -8.61 12.72
N VAL A 199 18.96 -9.24 11.58
CA VAL A 199 17.70 -9.05 10.84
C VAL A 199 16.48 -9.50 11.64
N LYS A 200 16.59 -10.58 12.41
CA LYS A 200 15.52 -11.03 13.32
C LYS A 200 15.27 -10.05 14.46
N SER A 201 16.32 -9.38 14.94
CA SER A 201 16.25 -8.49 16.10
C SER A 201 15.79 -7.08 15.73
N PHE A 202 16.27 -6.53 14.62
CA PHE A 202 16.05 -5.13 14.25
C PHE A 202 15.32 -4.95 12.92
N GLY A 203 15.13 -6.01 12.14
CA GLY A 203 14.52 -5.93 10.81
C GLY A 203 15.54 -5.84 9.69
N SER A 204 15.01 -5.85 8.47
CA SER A 204 15.80 -5.86 7.23
C SER A 204 15.76 -4.54 6.48
N HIS A 205 14.67 -3.79 6.67
CA HIS A 205 14.34 -2.56 5.93
C HIS A 205 13.64 -1.60 6.89
N TYR A 206 13.70 -0.30 6.63
CA TYR A 206 12.93 0.69 7.37
C TYR A 206 11.94 1.43 6.48
N ILE A 207 10.91 1.98 7.11
CA ILE A 207 9.87 2.73 6.41
C ILE A 207 10.39 4.14 6.16
N SER A 208 10.87 4.41 4.95
CA SER A 208 11.36 5.74 4.58
C SER A 208 10.24 6.75 4.31
N SER A 209 9.12 6.28 3.76
CA SER A 209 7.93 7.08 3.49
C SER A 209 6.70 6.21 3.29
N TYR A 210 5.52 6.81 3.43
CA TYR A 210 4.26 6.18 3.05
C TYR A 210 3.23 7.22 2.58
N VAL A 211 2.26 6.74 1.80
CA VAL A 211 1.01 7.44 1.51
C VAL A 211 -0.14 6.49 1.80
N THR A 212 -1.09 6.92 2.63
CA THR A 212 -2.27 6.15 3.00
C THR A 212 -3.55 6.93 2.72
N GLY A 213 -4.64 6.19 2.52
CA GLY A 213 -5.94 6.75 2.18
C GLY A 213 -6.85 5.68 1.61
N ASN A 214 -7.92 6.12 0.97
CA ASN A 214 -8.86 5.21 0.33
C ASN A 214 -8.51 5.06 -1.14
N SER A 215 -8.58 3.84 -1.66
CA SER A 215 -8.38 3.57 -3.08
C SER A 215 -9.38 2.54 -3.58
N LEU A 216 -9.99 2.82 -4.71
CA LEU A 216 -10.80 1.88 -5.49
C LEU A 216 -9.96 1.38 -6.66
N TYR A 217 -9.98 0.07 -6.88
CA TYR A 217 -9.40 -0.57 -8.05
C TYR A 217 -10.48 -1.34 -8.80
N GLN A 218 -10.47 -1.24 -10.12
CA GLN A 218 -11.32 -2.03 -11.00
C GLN A 218 -10.48 -2.59 -12.15
N VAL A 219 -10.58 -3.89 -12.39
CA VAL A 219 -9.95 -4.54 -13.53
C VAL A 219 -11.00 -4.91 -14.56
N PHE A 220 -10.76 -4.52 -15.82
CA PHE A 220 -11.52 -4.97 -16.98
C PHE A 220 -10.67 -5.93 -17.79
N VAL A 221 -11.28 -7.03 -18.23
CA VAL A 221 -10.62 -8.05 -19.07
C VAL A 221 -11.13 -7.90 -20.50
N TYR A 222 -10.20 -7.93 -21.45
CA TYR A 222 -10.50 -7.85 -22.87
C TYR A 222 -9.81 -8.95 -23.66
N SER A 223 -10.41 -9.31 -24.80
CA SER A 223 -9.67 -10.01 -25.84
C SER A 223 -8.62 -9.05 -26.45
N PRO A 224 -7.48 -9.57 -26.92
CA PRO A 224 -6.40 -8.73 -27.47
C PRO A 224 -6.84 -7.82 -28.62
N SER A 225 -7.74 -8.30 -29.48
CA SER A 225 -8.25 -7.53 -30.62
C SER A 225 -9.09 -6.32 -30.22
N VAL A 226 -9.92 -6.46 -29.18
CA VAL A 226 -10.71 -5.35 -28.63
C VAL A 226 -9.81 -4.39 -27.86
N TYR A 227 -8.92 -4.94 -27.03
CA TYR A 227 -7.95 -4.17 -26.26
C TYR A 227 -7.10 -3.25 -27.14
N LYS A 228 -6.58 -3.77 -28.26
CA LYS A 228 -5.77 -2.99 -29.21
C LYS A 228 -6.54 -1.77 -29.76
N LYS A 229 -7.80 -1.98 -30.16
CA LYS A 229 -8.67 -0.89 -30.67
C LYS A 229 -8.93 0.19 -29.61
N ILE A 230 -9.16 -0.21 -28.36
CA ILE A 230 -9.37 0.73 -27.25
C ILE A 230 -8.09 1.52 -26.98
N LYS A 231 -6.94 0.83 -26.90
CA LYS A 231 -5.62 1.44 -26.65
C LYS A 231 -5.23 2.42 -27.76
N GLU A 232 -5.56 2.13 -29.02
CA GLU A 232 -5.32 3.04 -30.15
C GLU A 232 -6.20 4.29 -30.11
N ARG A 233 -7.47 4.16 -29.71
CA ARG A 233 -8.39 5.30 -29.62
C ARG A 233 -8.06 6.27 -28.48
N LEU A 234 -7.54 5.77 -27.36
CA LEU A 234 -7.20 6.57 -26.19
C LEU A 234 -5.78 7.16 -26.20
N LYS A 235 -4.98 6.86 -27.23
CA LYS A 235 -3.68 7.50 -27.48
C LYS A 235 -3.80 8.83 -28.23
N GLN A 236 -4.99 9.16 -28.74
CA GLN A 236 -5.32 10.45 -29.34
C GLN A 236 -5.68 11.46 -28.26
#